data_AF-A0A4P0YH29-F1
#
_entry.id   AF-A0A4P0YH29-F1
#
_cell.length_a   1.000
_cell.length_b   1.000
_cell.length_c   1.000
_cell.angle_alpha   90.00
_cell.angle_beta   90.00
_cell.angle_gamma   90.00
#
_symmetry.space_group_name_H-M   'P 1'
#
loop_
_entity.id
_entity.type
_entity.pdbx_description
1 polymer ?
#
loop_
_entity_poly.entity_id
_entity_poly.type
_entity_poly.pdbx_seq_one_letter_code
_entity_poly.pdbx_strand_id
1 'polypeptide(L)' 'MDEFYERHVKLVVSAAVPLYDIYQGERLKFEFQRCLSRLQEMQSEEYLKRPHMP' A
#
# COMPACT_ATOMS: atom_id res chain seq x y z
N MET A 1 7.22 2.81 -1.29
CA MET A 1 6.05 1.97 -0.92
C MET A 1 6.53 0.59 -0.54
N ASP A 2 7.18 -0.12 -1.47
CA ASP A 2 7.70 -1.48 -1.24
C ASP A 2 8.65 -1.55 -0.05
N GLU A 3 9.60 -0.63 0.06
CA GLU A 3 10.51 -0.58 1.21
C GLU A 3 9.79 -0.35 2.55
N PHE A 4 8.70 0.43 2.56
CA PHE A 4 7.87 0.60 3.77
C PHE A 4 7.11 -0.67 4.11
N TYR A 5 6.64 -1.37 3.08
CA TYR A 5 5.97 -2.66 3.23
C TYR A 5 6.93 -3.70 3.85
N GLU A 6 8.13 -3.83 3.27
CA GLU A 6 9.19 -4.76 3.71
C GLU A 6 9.68 -4.46 5.12
N ARG A 7 9.77 -3.17 5.47
CA ARG A 7 10.18 -2.74 6.82
C ARG A 7 9.05 -2.76 7.85
N HIS A 8 7.85 -3.24 7.51
CA HIS A 8 6.68 -3.21 8.40
C HIS A 8 6.39 -1.81 8.98
N VAL A 9 6.53 -0.78 8.16
CA VAL A 9 6.26 0.60 8.56
C VAL A 9 4.75 0.84 8.54
N LYS A 10 4.22 1.39 9.62
CA LYS A 10 2.84 1.86 9.70
C LYS A 10 2.71 3.15 8.89
N LEU A 11 2.03 3.05 7.74
CA LEU A 11 1.85 4.16 6.81
C LEU A 11 0.42 4.68 6.87
N VAL A 12 0.26 6.00 6.94
CA VAL A 12 -1.04 6.67 6.80
C VAL A 12 -1.00 7.56 5.55
N VAL A 13 -1.98 7.40 4.66
CA VAL A 13 -2.09 8.15 3.40
C VAL A 13 -3.50 8.70 3.28
N SER A 14 -3.62 9.94 2.81
CA SER A 14 -4.90 10.55 2.47
C SER A 14 -4.91 10.91 0.98
N ALA A 15 -6.05 10.70 0.32
CA ALA A 15 -6.26 11.03 -1.08
C ALA A 15 -7.68 11.59 -1.29
N ALA A 16 -7.84 12.43 -2.30
CA ALA A 16 -9.14 13.04 -2.65
C ALA A 16 -10.14 12.03 -3.25
N VAL A 17 -9.66 10.89 -3.73
CA VAL A 17 -10.44 9.83 -4.37
C VAL A 17 -10.12 8.47 -3.73
N PRO A 18 -10.99 7.46 -3.87
CA PRO A 18 -10.70 6.09 -3.42
C PRO A 18 -9.41 5.54 -4.02
N LEU A 19 -8.75 4.63 -3.31
CA LEU A 19 -7.48 4.01 -3.71
C LEU A 19 -7.49 3.41 -5.13
N TYR A 20 -8.60 2.77 -5.50
CA TYR A 20 -8.80 2.18 -6.83
C TYR A 20 -8.87 3.21 -7.96
N ASP A 21 -9.20 4.46 -7.61
CA ASP A 21 -9.42 5.55 -8.56
C ASP A 21 -8.23 6.49 -8.70
N ILE A 22 -7.18 6.32 -7.87
CA ILE A 22 -5.97 7.15 -7.91
C ILE A 22 -5.25 7.03 -9.26
N TYR A 23 -5.29 5.85 -9.89
CA TYR A 23 -4.63 5.63 -11.18
C TYR A 23 -5.53 4.89 -12.17
N GLN A 24 -5.86 5.59 -13.26
CA GLN A 24 -6.71 5.09 -14.36
C GLN A 24 -5.94 4.88 -15.67
N GLY A 25 -4.61 5.01 -15.65
CA GLY A 25 -3.78 4.80 -16.85
C GLY A 25 -3.49 3.33 -17.13
N GLU A 26 -3.01 3.02 -18.34
CA GLU A 26 -2.70 1.63 -18.72
C GLU A 26 -1.23 1.27 -18.50
N ARG A 27 -0.31 2.24 -18.66
CA ARG A 27 1.14 2.00 -18.68
C ARG A 27 1.69 1.43 -17.37
N LEU A 28 1.15 1.85 -16.23
CA LEU A 28 1.59 1.40 -14.90
C LEU A 28 0.53 0.54 -14.21
N LYS A 29 -0.47 0.04 -14.95
CA LYS A 29 -1.63 -0.65 -14.36
C LYS A 29 -1.22 -1.84 -13.50
N PHE A 30 -0.26 -2.63 -13.96
CA PHE A 30 0.24 -3.80 -13.24
C PHE A 30 0.99 -3.43 -11.95
N GLU A 31 1.94 -2.49 -12.03
CA GLU A 31 2.68 -2.01 -10.85
C GLU A 31 1.74 -1.33 -9.84
N PHE A 32 0.74 -0.59 -10.33
CA PHE A 32 -0.28 0.04 -9.49
C PHE A 32 -1.16 -0.99 -8.79
N GLN A 33 -1.61 -2.04 -9.48
CA GLN A 33 -2.34 -3.15 -8.87
C GLN A 33 -1.51 -3.86 -7.78
N ARG A 34 -0.20 -4.04 -7.99
CA ARG A 34 0.70 -4.60 -6.97
C ARG A 34 0.82 -3.69 -5.75
N CYS A 35 0.95 -2.38 -5.97
CA CYS A 35 0.96 -1.38 -4.91
C CYS A 35 -0.35 -1.39 -4.11
N LEU A 36 -1.49 -1.44 -4.81
CA LEU A 36 -2.82 -1.49 -4.21
C LEU A 36 -2.99 -2.72 -3.31
N SER A 37 -2.57 -3.89 -3.78
CA SER A 37 -2.62 -5.15 -3.00
C SER A 37 -1.81 -5.03 -1.70
N ARG A 38 -0.60 -4.49 -1.77
CA ARG A 38 0.24 -4.24 -0.58
C ARG A 38 -0.43 -3.25 0.38
N LEU A 39 -0.99 -2.16 -0.15
CA LEU A 39 -1.70 -1.17 0.66
C LEU A 39 -2.94 -1.76 1.36
N GLN A 40 -3.63 -2.71 0.73
CA GLN A 40 -4.73 -3.44 1.38
C GLN A 40 -4.21 -4.36 2.48
N GLU A 41 -3.12 -5.09 2.25
CA GLU A 41 -2.51 -5.95 3.28
C GLU A 41 -2.02 -5.13 4.48
N MET A 42 -1.44 -3.95 4.23
CA MET A 42 -0.97 -3.02 5.27
C MET A 42 -2.09 -2.48 6.18
N GLN A 43 -3.34 -2.54 5.74
CA GLN A 43 -4.52 -2.16 6.54
C GLN A 43 -5.01 -3.30 7.44
N SER A 44 -4.55 -4.53 7.23
CA SER A 44 -4.96 -5.66 8.06
C SER A 44 -4.44 -5.53 9.50
N GLU A 45 -5.22 -6.02 10.46
CA GLU A 45 -4.77 -6.07 11.85
C GLU A 45 -3.49 -6.90 12.02
N GLU A 46 -3.34 -7.97 11.23
CA GLU A 46 -2.15 -8.83 11.28
C GLU A 46 -0.91 -8.01 10.94
N TYR A 47 -0.95 -7.24 9.86
CA TYR A 47 0.17 -6.39 9.45
C TYR A 47 0.45 -5.31 10.50
N LEU A 48 -0.58 -4.65 11.04
CA LEU A 48 -0.43 -3.59 12.06
C LEU A 48 0.14 -4.10 13.40
N LYS A 49 0.00 -5.40 13.69
CA LYS A 49 0.60 -6.08 14.84
C LYS A 49 2.06 -6.47 14.62
N ARG A 50 2.56 -6.47 13.37
CA ARG A 50 3.96 -6.81 13.09
C ARG A 50 4.90 -5.72 13.65
N PRO A 51 6.04 -6.11 14.23
CA PRO A 51 7.06 -5.16 14.66
C PRO A 51 7.73 -4.53 13.44
N HIS A 52 8.08 -3.25 13.56
CA HIS A 52 8.88 -2.53 12.58
C HIS A 52 10.26 -3.19 12.43
N MET A 53 10.73 -3.36 11.19
CA MET A 53 12.08 -3.85 10.89
C MET A 53 13.02 -2.68 10.55
N PRO A 54 14.11 -2.49 11.31
CA PRO A 54 15.09 -1.42 11.12
C PRO A 54 16.03 -1.64 9.92
#